data_AF-A0A8C7XFT2-F1
#
_entry.id   AF-A0A8C7XFT2-F1
#
_cell.length_a   1.000
_cell.length_b   1.000
_cell.length_c   1.000
_cell.angle_alpha   90.00
_cell.angle_beta   90.00
_cell.angle_gamma   90.00
#
_symmetry.space_group_name_H-M   'P 1'
#
loop_
_entity.id
_entity.type
_entity.pdbx_description
1 polymer ?
#
loop_
_entity_poly.entity_id
_entity_poly.type
_entity_poly.pdbx_seq_one_letter_code
_entity_poly.pdbx_strand_id
1 'polypeptide(L)'
;MGLKNSHPKLFPGDIVEYPRNKYFSHFGVYYGERDGVPYVAHLTCRDADTKIPLFGRALRSEVRLDPLELLGTKYRVNNMMDDTHSPRDFHTAVKQSIDEMMGQAVTFDILFHNSEHQATLFRYGVKRSEQIEKIYKHIMPAWKELFSEKKL
;
A
#
# COMPACT_ATOMS: atom_id res chain seq x y z
N MET A 1 -8.00 -12.32 33.31
CA MET A 1 -8.31 -10.95 32.83
C MET A 1 -8.20 -10.97 31.31
N GLY A 2 -9.32 -10.75 30.61
CA GLY A 2 -9.41 -10.98 29.16
C GLY A 2 -8.54 -10.01 28.36
N LEU A 3 -7.71 -10.57 27.48
CA LEU A 3 -7.05 -9.83 26.42
C LEU A 3 -8.14 -9.29 25.49
N LYS A 4 -8.59 -8.05 25.72
CA LYS A 4 -9.34 -7.32 24.69
C LYS A 4 -8.38 -7.14 23.53
N ASN A 5 -8.58 -7.91 22.47
CA ASN A 5 -8.04 -7.63 21.15
C ASN A 5 -8.60 -6.27 20.70
N SER A 6 -8.05 -5.17 21.21
CA SER A 6 -8.39 -3.84 20.74
C SER A 6 -7.73 -3.68 19.38
N HIS A 7 -8.43 -4.12 18.34
CA HIS A 7 -8.11 -3.74 16.98
C HIS A 7 -8.06 -2.20 16.92
N PRO A 8 -7.07 -1.63 16.22
CA PRO A 8 -6.96 -0.18 16.11
C PRO A 8 -8.27 0.37 15.53
N LYS A 9 -8.75 1.48 16.09
CA LYS A 9 -9.95 2.15 15.58
C LYS A 9 -9.64 2.67 14.17
N LEU A 10 -10.41 2.22 13.19
CA LEU A 10 -10.27 2.57 11.78
C LEU A 10 -11.34 3.58 11.37
N PHE A 11 -10.95 4.57 10.58
CA PHE A 11 -11.86 5.53 9.94
C PHE A 11 -11.74 5.44 8.42
N PRO A 12 -12.85 5.54 7.67
CA PRO A 12 -12.79 5.51 6.21
C PRO A 12 -11.79 6.52 5.65
N GLY A 13 -10.91 6.07 4.78
CA GLY A 13 -9.79 6.85 4.25
C GLY A 13 -8.45 6.65 4.97
N ASP A 14 -8.42 5.97 6.12
CA ASP A 14 -7.17 5.61 6.80
C ASP A 14 -6.32 4.67 5.96
N ILE A 15 -5.02 4.94 5.90
CA ILE A 15 -4.06 4.01 5.33
C ILE A 15 -3.81 2.90 6.36
N VAL A 16 -4.02 1.67 5.93
CA VAL A 16 -3.78 0.45 6.72
C VAL A 16 -2.51 -0.20 6.22
N GLU A 17 -1.55 -0.37 7.12
CA GLU A 17 -0.29 -1.07 6.86
C GLU A 17 -0.34 -2.48 7.43
N TYR A 18 0.03 -3.45 6.60
CA TYR A 18 0.20 -4.87 6.92
C TYR A 18 1.67 -5.25 6.83
N PRO A 19 2.42 -5.27 7.95
CA PRO A 19 3.82 -5.63 7.93
C PRO A 19 4.01 -7.07 7.42
N ARG A 20 4.85 -7.27 6.39
CA ARG A 20 5.18 -8.59 5.84
C ARG A 20 6.57 -9.06 6.28
N ASN A 21 7.58 -8.20 6.15
CA ASN A 21 8.95 -8.47 6.58
C ASN A 21 9.65 -7.17 7.02
N LYS A 22 10.96 -7.24 7.30
CA LYS A 22 11.75 -6.09 7.78
C LYS A 22 11.77 -4.89 6.82
N TYR A 23 11.62 -5.13 5.52
CA TYR A 23 11.78 -4.11 4.48
C TYR A 23 10.47 -3.72 3.79
N PHE A 24 9.52 -4.66 3.72
CA PHE A 24 8.30 -4.50 2.96
C PHE A 24 7.06 -4.72 3.83
N SER A 25 6.12 -3.79 3.67
CA SER A 25 4.76 -3.89 4.15
C SER A 25 3.82 -3.85 2.96
N HIS A 26 2.61 -4.39 3.14
CA HIS A 26 1.53 -4.19 2.20
C HIS A 26 0.62 -3.06 2.70
N PHE A 27 0.07 -2.26 1.80
CA PHE A 27 -0.75 -1.12 2.15
C PHE A 27 -2.10 -1.15 1.45
N GLY A 28 -3.10 -0.57 2.10
CA GLY A 28 -4.39 -0.27 1.51
C GLY A 28 -5.05 0.91 2.21
N VAL A 29 -6.21 1.31 1.72
CA VAL A 29 -7.04 2.35 2.32
C VAL A 29 -8.30 1.70 2.87
N TYR A 30 -8.60 1.94 4.15
CA TYR A 30 -9.82 1.45 4.75
C TYR A 30 -11.03 2.11 4.08
N TYR A 31 -11.88 1.29 3.47
CA TYR A 31 -13.04 1.75 2.71
C TYR A 31 -14.27 1.95 3.62
N GLY A 32 -14.29 1.32 4.79
CA GLY A 32 -15.44 1.29 5.67
C GLY A 32 -16.04 -0.10 5.79
N GLU A 33 -17.19 -0.18 6.42
CA GLU A 33 -17.90 -1.42 6.72
C GLU A 33 -19.06 -1.64 5.74
N ARG A 34 -19.25 -2.89 5.31
CA ARG A 34 -20.42 -3.35 4.54
C ARG A 34 -20.95 -4.62 5.20
N ASP A 35 -22.23 -4.65 5.54
CA ASP A 35 -22.89 -5.80 6.18
C ASP A 35 -22.16 -6.35 7.41
N GLY A 36 -21.59 -5.48 8.25
CA GLY A 36 -20.82 -5.89 9.44
C GLY A 36 -19.36 -6.24 9.17
N VAL A 37 -18.91 -6.21 7.91
CA VAL A 37 -17.56 -6.61 7.51
C VAL A 37 -16.72 -5.39 7.10
N PRO A 38 -15.55 -5.16 7.73
CA PRO A 38 -14.65 -4.08 7.33
C PRO A 38 -13.89 -4.40 6.05
N TYR A 39 -13.85 -3.47 5.09
CA TYR A 39 -13.17 -3.62 3.79
C TYR A 39 -12.00 -2.66 3.62
N VAL A 40 -10.98 -3.13 2.89
CA VAL A 40 -9.80 -2.34 2.52
C VAL A 40 -9.61 -2.38 1.01
N ALA A 41 -9.42 -1.20 0.42
CA ALA A 41 -9.01 -1.03 -0.97
C ALA A 41 -7.50 -1.13 -1.08
N HIS A 42 -6.98 -2.07 -1.87
CA HIS A 42 -5.54 -2.27 -2.01
C HIS A 42 -5.16 -2.70 -3.42
N LEU A 43 -3.93 -2.37 -3.82
CA LEU A 43 -3.37 -2.79 -5.11
C LEU A 43 -2.77 -4.19 -4.97
N THR A 44 -3.27 -5.14 -5.74
CA THR A 44 -2.80 -6.54 -5.71
C THR A 44 -2.62 -7.10 -7.12
N CYS A 45 -1.74 -8.07 -7.27
CA CYS A 45 -1.53 -8.78 -8.52
C CYS A 45 -2.70 -9.76 -8.77
N ARG A 46 -3.29 -9.76 -9.97
CA ARG A 46 -4.32 -10.75 -10.35
C ARG A 46 -3.75 -12.17 -10.38
N ASP A 47 -2.51 -12.29 -10.82
CA ASP A 47 -1.82 -13.56 -10.99
C ASP A 47 -1.04 -13.90 -9.70
N ALA A 48 -1.78 -14.29 -8.65
CA ALA A 48 -1.20 -14.77 -7.39
C ALA A 48 -0.21 -15.95 -7.56
N ASP A 49 -0.22 -16.61 -8.73
CA ASP A 49 0.73 -17.65 -9.12
C ASP A 49 2.12 -17.13 -9.52
N THR A 50 2.24 -15.85 -9.90
CA THR A 50 3.55 -15.23 -10.06
C THR A 50 4.08 -14.77 -8.70
N LYS A 51 4.65 -15.73 -7.95
CA LYS A 51 5.24 -15.50 -6.61
C LYS A 51 6.36 -14.44 -6.59
N ILE A 52 6.86 -14.02 -7.75
CA ILE A 52 7.88 -12.99 -7.89
C ILE A 52 7.54 -12.12 -9.11
N PRO A 53 7.31 -10.81 -8.93
CA PRO A 53 7.19 -9.88 -10.05
C PRO A 53 8.47 -9.94 -10.89
N LEU A 54 8.36 -10.16 -12.21
CA LEU A 54 9.52 -10.18 -13.10
C LEU A 54 10.17 -8.78 -13.07
N PHE A 55 11.44 -8.72 -12.64
CA PHE A 55 12.16 -7.45 -12.39
C PHE A 55 11.42 -6.47 -11.46
N GLY A 56 10.64 -6.98 -10.50
CA GLY A 56 9.87 -6.12 -9.59
C GLY A 56 8.58 -5.56 -10.18
N ARG A 57 8.14 -6.02 -11.37
CA ARG A 57 6.91 -5.58 -12.05
C ARG A 57 5.90 -6.70 -12.24
N ALA A 58 4.61 -6.35 -12.15
CA ALA A 58 3.51 -7.22 -12.51
C ALA A 58 2.50 -6.45 -13.38
N LEU A 59 2.39 -6.85 -14.65
CA LEU A 59 1.63 -6.14 -15.68
C LEU A 59 0.11 -6.25 -15.51
N ARG A 60 -0.37 -7.25 -14.76
CA ARG A 60 -1.79 -7.52 -14.54
C ARG A 60 -2.13 -7.41 -13.05
N SER A 61 -2.04 -6.20 -12.52
CA SER A 61 -2.46 -5.88 -11.16
C SER A 61 -3.74 -5.07 -11.19
N GLU A 62 -4.46 -4.99 -10.07
CA GLU A 62 -5.68 -4.20 -9.96
C GLU A 62 -5.91 -3.73 -8.52
N VAL A 63 -6.73 -2.70 -8.37
CA VAL A 63 -7.27 -2.33 -7.06
C VAL A 63 -8.46 -3.23 -6.75
N ARG A 64 -8.41 -3.92 -5.59
CA ARG A 64 -9.50 -4.75 -5.07
C ARG A 64 -9.99 -4.23 -3.73
N LEU A 65 -11.27 -4.50 -3.46
CA LEU A 65 -11.84 -4.41 -2.13
C LEU A 65 -11.91 -5.81 -1.52
N ASP A 66 -11.09 -6.05 -0.51
CA ASP A 66 -11.09 -7.31 0.24
C ASP A 66 -11.39 -7.04 1.71
N PRO A 67 -12.00 -7.99 2.43
CA PRO A 67 -12.16 -7.91 3.87
C PRO A 67 -10.81 -7.68 4.57
N LEU A 68 -10.81 -6.78 5.55
CA LEU A 68 -9.65 -6.38 6.35
C LEU A 68 -8.84 -7.58 6.86
N GLU A 69 -9.55 -8.63 7.31
CA GLU A 69 -8.98 -9.84 7.88
C GLU A 69 -8.28 -10.75 6.85
N LEU A 70 -8.72 -10.74 5.59
CA LEU A 70 -8.10 -11.55 4.53
C LEU A 70 -6.70 -11.04 4.16
N LEU A 71 -6.45 -9.74 4.36
CA LEU A 71 -5.15 -9.14 4.06
C LEU A 71 -4.10 -9.49 5.13
N GLY A 72 -4.53 -9.68 6.37
CA GLY A 72 -3.68 -10.16 7.46
C GLY A 72 -4.25 -9.82 8.84
N THR A 73 -3.87 -10.61 9.84
CA THR A 73 -4.30 -10.44 11.23
C THR A 73 -3.54 -9.32 11.96
N LYS A 74 -2.34 -9.00 11.52
CA LYS A 74 -1.50 -7.92 12.07
C LYS A 74 -1.51 -6.74 11.11
N TYR A 75 -2.11 -5.65 11.57
CA TYR A 75 -2.14 -4.38 10.84
C TYR A 75 -2.11 -3.19 11.80
N ARG A 76 -1.77 -2.02 11.27
CA ARG A 76 -1.84 -0.74 11.98
C ARG A 76 -2.33 0.37 11.05
N VAL A 77 -2.94 1.41 11.61
CA VAL A 77 -3.17 2.66 10.89
C VAL A 77 -1.82 3.36 10.72
N ASN A 78 -1.52 3.80 9.50
CA ASN A 78 -0.28 4.49 9.17
C ASN A 78 -0.55 5.64 8.20
N ASN A 79 -1.13 6.73 8.71
CA ASN A 79 -1.35 7.96 7.95
C ASN A 79 -0.07 8.81 7.93
N MET A 80 0.99 8.28 7.32
CA MET A 80 2.36 8.80 7.44
C MET A 80 2.59 10.25 6.93
N MET A 81 1.68 10.81 6.13
CA MET A 81 1.86 12.14 5.54
C MET A 81 0.90 13.19 6.09
N ASP A 82 0.03 12.88 7.05
CA ASP A 82 -0.98 13.81 7.59
C ASP A 82 -0.36 15.13 8.10
N ASP A 83 0.87 15.10 8.63
CA ASP A 83 1.59 16.28 9.11
C ASP A 83 2.02 17.25 7.99
N THR A 84 2.08 16.77 6.74
CA THR A 84 2.61 17.53 5.59
C THR A 84 1.61 17.68 4.45
N HIS A 85 0.62 16.79 4.35
CA HIS A 85 -0.38 16.75 3.30
C HIS A 85 -1.74 16.51 3.94
N SER A 86 -2.68 17.42 3.71
CA SER A 86 -4.05 17.23 4.16
C SER A 86 -4.68 16.01 3.46
N PRO A 87 -5.34 15.10 4.20
CA PRO A 87 -6.06 14.00 3.57
C PRO A 87 -7.21 14.55 2.72
N ARG A 88 -7.46 13.89 1.59
CA ARG A 88 -8.61 14.16 0.72
C ARG A 88 -9.88 13.66 1.41
N ASP A 89 -11.00 14.32 1.11
CA ASP A 89 -12.29 13.91 1.63
C ASP A 89 -12.65 12.50 1.16
N PHE A 90 -13.04 11.63 2.11
CA PHE A 90 -13.29 10.24 1.80
C PHE A 90 -14.48 10.07 0.86
N HIS A 91 -15.59 10.74 1.14
CA HIS A 91 -16.86 10.51 0.45
C HIS A 91 -16.88 11.08 -0.96
N THR A 92 -16.26 12.26 -1.16
CA THR A 92 -16.30 12.98 -2.44
C THR A 92 -15.10 12.72 -3.33
N ALA A 93 -13.93 12.33 -2.79
CA ALA A 93 -12.73 12.13 -3.60
C ALA A 93 -12.17 10.71 -3.51
N VAL A 94 -11.88 10.21 -2.30
CA VAL A 94 -11.17 8.93 -2.13
C VAL A 94 -12.02 7.75 -2.59
N LYS A 95 -13.26 7.67 -2.11
CA LYS A 95 -14.20 6.60 -2.45
C LYS A 95 -14.46 6.55 -3.95
N GLN A 96 -14.69 7.69 -4.58
CA GLN A 96 -14.87 7.78 -6.04
C GLN A 96 -13.61 7.29 -6.78
N SER A 97 -12.42 7.74 -6.39
CA SER A 97 -11.16 7.30 -7.00
C SER A 97 -10.97 5.77 -6.89
N ILE A 98 -11.31 5.19 -5.74
CA ILE A 98 -11.28 3.74 -5.54
C ILE A 98 -12.29 3.05 -6.46
N ASP A 99 -13.54 3.51 -6.44
CA ASP A 99 -14.64 2.94 -7.21
C ASP A 99 -14.35 2.96 -8.72
N GLU A 100 -13.73 4.03 -9.23
CA GLU A 100 -13.32 4.16 -10.64
C GLU A 100 -12.14 3.23 -11.00
N MET A 101 -11.17 3.06 -10.11
CA MET A 101 -9.98 2.22 -10.36
C MET A 101 -10.24 0.72 -10.18
N MET A 102 -11.29 0.33 -9.45
CA MET A 102 -11.60 -1.08 -9.22
C MET A 102 -11.83 -1.83 -10.53
N GLY A 103 -11.22 -3.01 -10.64
CA GLY A 103 -11.34 -3.87 -11.83
C GLY A 103 -10.49 -3.44 -13.04
N GLN A 104 -9.88 -2.25 -13.01
CA GLN A 104 -8.96 -1.78 -14.04
C GLN A 104 -7.59 -2.46 -13.90
N ALA A 105 -7.04 -2.93 -15.03
CA ALA A 105 -5.71 -3.48 -15.06
C ALA A 105 -4.66 -2.34 -14.99
N VAL A 106 -3.80 -2.41 -13.98
CA VAL A 106 -2.68 -1.49 -13.78
C VAL A 106 -1.38 -2.27 -13.65
N THR A 107 -0.27 -1.63 -13.99
CA THR A 107 1.06 -2.22 -13.78
C THR A 107 1.53 -1.92 -12.37
N PHE A 108 1.77 -2.97 -11.59
CA PHE A 108 2.50 -2.87 -10.34
C PHE A 108 4.00 -2.73 -10.66
N ASP A 109 4.66 -1.82 -9.97
CA ASP A 109 6.11 -1.64 -10.00
C ASP A 109 6.58 -1.39 -8.57
N ILE A 110 7.48 -2.23 -8.06
CA ILE A 110 7.96 -2.14 -6.69
C ILE A 110 8.54 -0.76 -6.34
N LEU A 111 9.18 -0.09 -7.30
CA LEU A 111 9.85 1.20 -7.13
C LEU A 111 8.91 2.38 -7.41
N PHE A 112 8.03 2.27 -8.40
CA PHE A 112 7.28 3.42 -8.91
C PHE A 112 5.76 3.33 -8.78
N HIS A 113 5.18 2.14 -8.56
CA HIS A 113 3.73 1.92 -8.46
C HIS A 113 3.42 0.67 -7.62
N ASN A 114 3.80 0.71 -6.35
CA ASN A 114 3.48 -0.34 -5.39
C ASN A 114 2.19 -0.03 -4.60
N SER A 115 1.85 -0.86 -3.61
CA SER A 115 0.65 -0.67 -2.80
C SER A 115 0.68 0.59 -1.93
N GLU A 116 1.83 0.99 -1.41
CA GLU A 116 1.99 2.24 -0.63
C GLU A 116 1.74 3.46 -1.54
N HIS A 117 2.34 3.49 -2.73
CA HIS A 117 2.11 4.54 -3.72
C HIS A 117 0.63 4.70 -4.07
N GLN A 118 -0.08 3.58 -4.21
CA GLN A 118 -1.51 3.61 -4.50
C GLN A 118 -2.31 4.13 -3.30
N ALA A 119 -1.96 3.71 -2.09
CA ALA A 119 -2.63 4.15 -0.87
C ALA A 119 -2.43 5.66 -0.60
N THR A 120 -1.22 6.19 -0.81
CA THR A 120 -0.97 7.64 -0.68
C THR A 120 -1.65 8.42 -1.79
N LEU A 121 -1.72 7.88 -3.01
CA LEU A 121 -2.45 8.53 -4.11
C LEU A 121 -3.93 8.64 -3.77
N PHE A 122 -4.51 7.60 -3.18
CA PHE A 122 -5.87 7.65 -2.69
C PHE A 122 -6.06 8.64 -1.53
N ARG A 123 -5.26 8.57 -0.46
CA ARG A 123 -5.48 9.43 0.71
C ARG A 123 -5.11 10.89 0.45
N TYR A 124 -3.99 11.17 -0.21
CA TYR A 124 -3.41 12.52 -0.30
C TYR A 124 -3.42 13.10 -1.72
N GLY A 125 -3.74 12.31 -2.74
CA GLY A 125 -3.63 12.73 -4.14
C GLY A 125 -2.20 12.77 -4.67
N VAL A 126 -1.22 12.28 -3.89
CA VAL A 126 0.20 12.23 -4.28
C VAL A 126 0.73 10.80 -4.21
N LYS A 127 1.54 10.43 -5.19
CA LYS A 127 2.08 9.07 -5.32
C LYS A 127 3.46 9.01 -4.67
N ARG A 128 3.55 8.48 -3.43
CA ARG A 128 4.80 8.44 -2.64
C ARG A 128 4.89 7.13 -1.86
N SER A 129 6.10 6.70 -1.53
CA SER A 129 6.34 5.46 -0.79
C SER A 129 7.53 5.62 0.14
N GLU A 130 7.29 5.71 1.45
CA GLU A 130 8.35 5.81 2.43
C GLU A 130 9.19 4.53 2.50
N GLN A 131 8.60 3.35 2.25
CA GLN A 131 9.35 2.10 2.26
C GLN A 131 10.46 2.15 1.19
N ILE A 132 10.15 2.69 0.00
CA ILE A 132 11.08 2.75 -1.12
C ILE A 132 12.13 3.83 -0.89
N GLU A 133 11.76 4.98 -0.34
CA GLU A 133 12.72 6.00 0.09
C GLU A 133 13.72 5.46 1.13
N LYS A 134 13.25 4.66 2.09
CA LYS A 134 14.11 3.99 3.08
C LYS A 134 15.02 2.95 2.43
N ILE A 135 14.51 2.14 1.51
CA ILE A 135 15.31 1.15 0.78
C ILE A 135 16.39 1.84 -0.05
N TYR A 136 16.03 2.88 -0.82
CA TYR A 136 16.99 3.67 -1.60
C TYR A 136 18.15 4.19 -0.74
N LYS A 137 17.86 4.76 0.43
CA LYS A 137 18.91 5.22 1.35
C LYS A 137 19.89 4.11 1.75
N HIS A 138 19.44 2.86 1.84
CA HIS A 138 20.31 1.72 2.19
C HIS A 138 21.08 1.16 1.00
N ILE A 139 20.49 1.09 -0.21
CA ILE A 139 21.13 0.49 -1.38
C ILE A 139 22.02 1.47 -2.17
N MET A 140 21.70 2.77 -2.12
CA MET A 140 22.42 3.80 -2.88
C MET A 140 23.93 3.87 -2.58
N PRO A 141 24.39 3.73 -1.32
CA PRO A 141 25.82 3.66 -1.03
C PRO A 141 26.52 2.50 -1.75
N ALA A 142 25.95 1.29 -1.65
CA ALA A 142 26.52 0.10 -2.29
C ALA A 142 26.55 0.21 -3.83
N TRP A 143 25.51 0.80 -4.43
CA TRP A 143 25.48 1.05 -5.87
C TRP A 143 26.51 2.09 -6.29
N LYS A 144 26.64 3.19 -5.54
CA LYS A 144 27.65 4.22 -5.82
C LYS A 144 29.06 3.65 -5.77
N GLU A 145 29.37 2.78 -4.81
CA GLU A 145 30.65 2.07 -4.75
C GLU A 145 30.87 1.21 -6.01
N LEU A 146 29.91 0.35 -6.37
CA LEU A 146 30.00 -0.50 -7.56
C LEU A 146 30.19 0.29 -8.87
N PHE A 147 29.49 1.42 -9.03
CA PHE A 147 29.64 2.32 -10.18
C PHE A 147 30.97 3.07 -10.18
N SER A 148 31.46 3.47 -9.00
CA SER A 148 32.77 4.13 -8.86
C SER A 148 33.93 3.18 -9.14
N GLU A 149 33.80 1.90 -8.78
CA GLU A 149 34.81 0.87 -9.00
C GLU A 149 34.79 0.28 -10.42
N LYS A 150 33.87 0.72 -11.31
CA LYS A 150 33.65 0.16 -12.66
C LYS A 150 33.56 -1.38 -12.67
N LYS A 151 32.92 -1.97 -11.65
CA LYS A 151 32.75 -3.43 -11.50
C LYS A 151 31.47 -3.98 -12.14
N LEU A 152 30.89 -3.25 -13.09
CA LEU A 152 29.70 -3.62 -13.85
C LEU A 152 29.99 -3.62 -15.35
#